data_AF-A0A9C7UJK0-F1
#
_entry.id   AF-A0A9C7UJK0-F1
#
_cell.length_a   1.000
_cell.length_b   1.000
_cell.length_c   1.000
_cell.angle_alpha   90.00
_cell.angle_beta   90.00
_cell.angle_gamma   90.00
#
_symmetry.space_group_name_H-M   'P 1'
#
loop_
_entity.id
_entity.type
_entity.pdbx_description
1 polymer ?
#
loop_
_entity_poly.entity_id
_entity_poly.type
_entity_poly.pdbx_seq_one_letter_code
_entity_poly.pdbx_strand_id
1 'polypeptide(L)'
;MPPEHLNAEGLYCWGRSELINRTGQHVARSLTNREFAIPSGDFAMVARKLTGVFTFIAVLKAEFNGYDIVAPYLDKVTAGGEISG
;
A
#
# COMPACT_ATOMS: atom_id res chain seq x y z
N MET A 1 -8.21 -10.55 -0.26
CA MET A 1 -7.76 -9.77 -1.43
C MET A 1 -8.78 -9.95 -2.55
N PRO A 2 -8.97 -8.98 -3.47
CA PRO A 2 -9.92 -9.13 -4.57
C PRO A 2 -9.52 -10.34 -5.45
N PRO A 3 -10.43 -11.31 -5.69
CA PRO A 3 -10.09 -12.56 -6.40
C PRO A 3 -9.52 -12.35 -7.80
N GLU A 4 -9.92 -11.27 -8.49
CA GLU A 4 -9.50 -10.91 -9.85
C GLU A 4 -8.01 -10.58 -9.98
N HIS A 5 -7.30 -10.38 -8.86
CA HIS A 5 -5.86 -10.11 -8.83
C HIS A 5 -5.04 -11.30 -8.34
N LEU A 6 -5.64 -12.48 -8.20
CA LEU A 6 -4.94 -13.68 -7.81
C LEU A 6 -4.58 -14.52 -9.03
N ASN A 7 -3.46 -15.23 -8.97
CA ASN A 7 -3.16 -16.32 -9.88
C ASN A 7 -3.88 -17.61 -9.44
N ALA A 8 -3.67 -18.71 -10.17
CA ALA A 8 -4.27 -20.00 -9.85
C ALA A 8 -3.81 -20.59 -8.51
N GLU A 9 -2.68 -20.12 -7.98
CA GLU A 9 -2.10 -20.53 -6.70
C GLU A 9 -2.56 -19.64 -5.53
N GLY A 10 -3.40 -18.64 -5.79
CA GLY A 10 -3.86 -17.69 -4.78
C GLY A 10 -2.85 -16.60 -4.42
N LEU A 11 -1.78 -16.42 -5.21
CA LEU A 11 -0.80 -15.35 -5.02
C LEU A 11 -1.27 -14.06 -5.70
N TYR A 12 -1.02 -12.93 -5.06
CA TYR A 12 -1.35 -11.62 -5.61
C TYR A 12 -0.45 -11.26 -6.81
N CYS A 13 -1.06 -11.01 -7.96
CA CYS A 13 -0.40 -10.59 -9.20
C CYS A 13 -0.21 -9.07 -9.24
N TRP A 14 0.96 -8.60 -8.82
CA TRP A 14 1.25 -7.18 -8.71
C TRP A 14 1.13 -6.45 -10.05
N GLY A 15 1.66 -7.02 -11.13
CA GLY A 15 1.64 -6.43 -12.46
C GLY A 15 0.26 -6.36 -13.12
N ARG A 16 -0.70 -7.21 -12.73
CA ARG A 16 -2.09 -7.18 -13.25
C ARG A 16 -3.03 -6.34 -12.38
N SER A 17 -2.59 -5.98 -11.18
CA SER A 17 -3.46 -5.32 -10.23
C SER A 17 -3.68 -3.85 -10.52
N GLU A 18 -2.78 -3.17 -11.25
CA GLU A 18 -2.87 -1.72 -11.43
C GLU A 18 -2.95 -0.96 -10.08
N LEU A 19 -2.34 -1.53 -9.01
CA LEU A 19 -2.53 -1.07 -7.63
C LEU A 19 -2.25 0.43 -7.48
N ILE A 20 -1.13 0.92 -8.02
CA ILE A 20 -0.76 2.34 -7.95
C ILE A 20 -1.80 3.22 -8.66
N ASN A 21 -2.30 2.79 -9.83
CA ASN A 21 -3.30 3.55 -10.57
C ASN A 21 -4.63 3.65 -9.80
N ARG A 22 -5.09 2.55 -9.20
CA ARG A 22 -6.32 2.53 -8.38
C ARG A 22 -6.18 3.39 -7.12
N THR A 23 -5.04 3.28 -6.44
CA THR A 23 -4.74 4.08 -5.24
C THR A 23 -4.63 5.56 -5.59
N GLY A 24 -3.98 5.90 -6.71
CA GLY A 24 -3.88 7.27 -7.21
C GLY A 24 -5.25 7.88 -7.51
N GLN A 25 -6.17 7.12 -8.12
CA GLN A 25 -7.55 7.58 -8.34
C GLN A 25 -8.29 7.84 -7.02
N HIS A 26 -8.09 7.01 -6.00
CA HIS A 26 -8.67 7.24 -4.67
C HIS A 26 -8.10 8.51 -4.03
N VAL A 27 -6.78 8.69 -4.05
CA VAL A 27 -6.12 9.87 -3.47
C VAL A 27 -6.57 11.15 -4.18
N ALA A 28 -6.64 11.15 -5.52
CA ALA A 28 -7.10 12.29 -6.29
C ALA A 28 -8.53 12.70 -5.89
N ARG A 29 -9.42 11.73 -5.69
CA ARG A 29 -10.78 11.99 -5.19
C ARG A 29 -10.74 12.56 -3.77
N SER A 30 -9.92 12.00 -2.87
CA SER A 30 -9.79 12.49 -1.49
C SER A 30 -9.27 13.92 -1.40
N LEU A 31 -8.34 14.31 -2.28
CA LEU A 31 -7.80 15.69 -2.35
C LEU A 31 -8.83 16.73 -2.80
N THR A 32 -9.94 16.32 -3.41
CA THR A 32 -11.05 17.25 -3.71
C THR A 32 -11.86 17.63 -2.47
N ASN A 33 -11.68 16.92 -1.35
CA ASN A 33 -12.31 17.27 -0.08
C ASN A 33 -11.44 18.31 0.66
N ARG A 34 -12.05 19.42 1.08
CA ARG A 34 -11.38 20.57 1.74
C ARG A 34 -10.72 20.21 3.08
N GLU A 35 -11.09 19.08 3.68
CA GLU A 35 -10.49 18.54 4.91
C GLU A 35 -9.21 17.72 4.67
N PHE A 36 -8.93 17.35 3.41
CA PHE A 36 -7.72 16.63 3.05
C PHE A 36 -6.57 17.63 2.91
N ALA A 37 -5.94 17.94 4.04
CA ALA A 37 -4.79 18.82 4.10
C ALA A 37 -3.66 18.35 3.16
N ILE A 38 -2.88 19.31 2.66
CA ILE A 38 -1.67 19.00 1.88
C ILE A 38 -0.78 18.08 2.74
N PRO A 39 -0.35 16.92 2.21
CA PRO A 39 0.48 16.01 2.98
C PRO A 39 1.78 16.66 3.43
N SER A 40 2.19 16.42 4.68
CA SER A 40 3.48 16.89 5.19
C SER A 40 4.66 16.30 4.40
N GLY A 41 5.83 16.95 4.47
CA GLY A 41 7.03 16.48 3.78
C GLY A 41 7.41 15.04 4.16
N ASP A 42 7.31 14.68 5.45
CA ASP A 42 7.61 13.33 5.94
C ASP A 42 6.62 12.29 5.40
N PHE A 43 5.33 12.62 5.39
CA PHE A 43 4.33 11.75 4.79
C PHE A 43 4.60 11.54 3.29
N ALA A 44 4.91 12.62 2.57
CA ALA A 44 5.23 12.57 1.15
C ALA A 44 6.48 11.72 0.87
N MET A 45 7.50 11.77 1.75
CA MET A 45 8.68 10.91 1.66
C MET A 45 8.33 9.43 1.86
N VAL A 46 7.53 9.08 2.87
CA VAL A 46 7.09 7.69 3.09
C VAL A 46 6.24 7.19 1.91
N ALA A 47 5.28 8.00 1.46
CA ALA A 47 4.45 7.68 0.31
C ALA A 47 5.30 7.43 -0.94
N ARG A 48 6.33 8.25 -1.19
CA ARG A 48 7.24 8.08 -2.32
C ARG A 48 8.07 6.79 -2.23
N LYS A 49 8.56 6.41 -1.04
CA LYS A 49 9.25 5.13 -0.84
C LYS A 49 8.35 3.95 -1.17
N LEU A 50 7.11 3.98 -0.66
CA LEU A 50 6.12 2.94 -0.93
C LEU A 50 5.76 2.87 -2.42
N THR A 51 5.52 4.01 -3.08
CA THR A 51 5.26 4.07 -4.51
C THR A 51 6.38 3.43 -5.32
N GLY A 52 7.65 3.68 -4.96
CA GLY A 52 8.80 3.05 -5.61
C GLY A 52 8.80 1.53 -5.49
N VAL A 53 8.60 0.99 -4.28
CA VAL A 53 8.54 -0.46 -4.03
C VAL A 53 7.40 -1.11 -4.81
N PHE A 54 6.19 -0.55 -4.74
CA PHE A 54 5.02 -1.10 -5.43
C PHE A 54 5.14 -1.01 -6.96
N THR A 55 5.73 0.06 -7.48
CA THR A 55 6.02 0.19 -8.92
C THR A 55 7.03 -0.86 -9.36
N PHE A 56 8.10 -1.06 -8.60
CA PHE A 56 9.15 -2.02 -8.92
C PHE A 56 8.59 -3.45 -9.03
N ILE A 57 7.84 -3.91 -8.04
CA ILE A 57 7.26 -5.27 -8.05
C ILE A 57 6.15 -5.44 -9.10
N ALA A 58 5.42 -4.37 -9.44
CA ALA A 58 4.44 -4.39 -10.52
C ALA A 58 5.11 -4.54 -11.89
N VAL A 59 6.19 -3.78 -12.16
CA VAL A 59 6.96 -3.86 -13.42
C VAL A 59 7.57 -5.24 -13.60
N LEU A 60 8.08 -5.85 -12.52
CA LEU A 60 8.59 -7.22 -12.54
C LEU A 60 7.52 -8.29 -12.71
N LYS A 61 6.23 -7.91 -12.72
CA LYS A 61 5.08 -8.83 -12.73
C LYS A 61 5.20 -9.88 -11.61
N ALA A 62 5.68 -9.46 -10.44
CA ALA A 62 5.85 -10.36 -9.32
C ALA A 62 4.51 -10.96 -8.88
N GLU A 63 4.57 -12.18 -8.34
CA GLU A 63 3.40 -12.90 -7.80
C GLU A 63 3.75 -13.41 -6.40
N PHE A 64 3.22 -12.73 -5.38
CA PHE A 64 3.40 -13.11 -3.97
C PHE A 64 2.43 -12.32 -3.07
N ASN A 65 2.14 -12.86 -1.89
CA ASN A 65 1.27 -12.21 -0.92
C ASN A 65 2.04 -11.22 -0.05
N GLY A 66 1.80 -9.93 -0.22
CA GLY A 66 2.48 -8.88 0.56
C GLY A 66 2.18 -8.92 2.06
N TYR A 67 1.02 -9.46 2.46
CA TYR A 67 0.64 -9.60 3.86
C TYR A 67 1.66 -10.43 4.65
N ASP A 68 2.13 -11.53 4.08
CA ASP A 68 3.07 -12.45 4.74
C ASP A 68 4.42 -11.77 5.03
N ILE A 69 4.79 -10.77 4.23
CA ILE A 69 6.00 -9.96 4.43
C ILE A 69 5.82 -8.94 5.54
N VAL A 70 4.66 -8.27 5.60
CA VAL A 70 4.42 -7.17 6.56
C VAL A 70 3.92 -7.67 7.91
N ALA A 71 3.32 -8.85 7.98
CA ALA A 71 2.72 -9.40 9.21
C ALA A 71 3.66 -9.33 10.44
N PRO A 72 4.95 -9.70 10.36
CA PRO A 72 5.87 -9.62 11.51
C PRO A 72 6.14 -8.20 12.02
N TYR A 73 5.82 -7.18 11.23
CA TYR A 73 6.01 -5.77 11.56
C TYR A 73 4.74 -5.12 12.09
N LEU A 74 3.56 -5.68 11.80
CA LEU A 74 2.27 -5.15 12.27
C LEU A 74 2.09 -5.38 13.78
N ASP A 75 2.47 -6.56 14.28
CA ASP A 75 2.36 -6.90 15.71
C ASP A 75 3.22 -5.98 16.60
N LYS A 76 4.33 -5.48 16.06
CA LYS A 76 5.24 -4.56 16.75
C LYS A 76 4.67 -3.14 16.86
N VAL A 77 3.78 -2.75 15.95
CA VAL A 77 3.13 -1.43 15.98
C VAL A 77 2.02 -1.40 17.01
N THR A 78 1.24 -2.48 17.14
CA THR A 78 0.15 -2.57 18.11
C THR A 78 0.67 -2.62 19.56
N ALA A 79 1.82 -3.24 19.81
CA ALA A 79 2.43 -3.30 21.14
C ALA A 79 3.07 -1.97 21.61
N GLY A 80 3.26 -0.99 20.71
CA GLY A 80 3.82 0.33 21.03
C GLY A 80 2.79 1.44 21.26
N GLY A 81 1.48 1.12 21.15
CA GLY A 81 0.38 2.07 21.30
C GLY A 81 -0.16 2.24 22.72
N GLU A 82 0.28 1.42 23.68
CA GLU A 82 0.01 1.62 25.11
C GLU A 82 1.08 2.53 25.71
N ILE A 83 0.93 3.84 25.51
CA ILE A 83 1.54 4.86 26.37
C ILE A 83 0.42 5.81 26.81
N SER A 84 -0.06 5.51 28.02
CA SER A 84 -0.63 6.37 29.07
C SER A 84 -1.61 7.50 28.72
N GLY A 85 -2.73 7.50 29.44
CA GLY A 85 -3.66 8.63 29.52
C GLY A 85 -3.18 9.80 30.37
#